data_AF-A0A971YLS1-F1
#
_entry.id   AF-A0A971YLS1-F1
#
_cell.length_a   1.000
_cell.length_b   1.000
_cell.length_c   1.000
_cell.angle_alpha   90.00
_cell.angle_beta   90.00
_cell.angle_gamma   90.00
#
_symmetry.space_group_name_H-M   'P 1'
#
loop_
_entity.id
_entity.type
_entity.pdbx_description
1 polymer ?
#
loop_
_entity_poly.entity_id
_entity_poly.type
_entity_poly.pdbx_seq_one_letter_code
_entity_poly.pdbx_strand_id
1 'polypeptide(L)'
;MDARVRTGLLYDFYGPLLTARQQRFVELYFDEDLSLGEIAAEFEVSRQAVHDILRRSEAALEVFEAKLGLLERYQRERKTWERLRELVARLQASALEESEKKLVEEIATLVESMGREVD
;
A
#
# COMPACT_ATOMS: atom_id res chain seq x y z
N MET A 1 1.02 12.73 0.71
CA MET A 1 0.59 11.59 -0.10
C MET A 1 -0.61 12.05 -0.89
N ASP A 2 -0.62 11.83 -2.20
CA ASP A 2 -1.76 12.21 -3.04
C ASP A 2 -3.02 11.38 -2.66
N ALA A 3 -4.20 11.99 -2.78
CA ALA A 3 -5.45 11.35 -2.36
C ALA A 3 -5.77 10.11 -3.21
N ARG A 4 -5.48 10.16 -4.52
CA ARG A 4 -5.67 9.01 -5.42
C ARG A 4 -4.75 7.86 -5.04
N VAL A 5 -3.48 8.16 -4.74
CA VAL A 5 -2.49 7.17 -4.29
C VAL A 5 -2.91 6.55 -2.95
N ARG A 6 -3.50 7.34 -2.04
CA ARG A 6 -3.99 6.81 -0.75
C ARG A 6 -5.15 5.85 -0.95
N THR A 7 -6.13 6.21 -1.77
CA THR A 7 -7.25 5.32 -2.11
C THR A 7 -6.75 4.01 -2.72
N GLY A 8 -5.77 4.07 -3.64
CA GLY A 8 -5.16 2.87 -4.23
C GLY A 8 -4.55 1.95 -3.17
N LEU A 9 -3.69 2.47 -2.30
CA LEU A 9 -3.10 1.65 -1.23
C LEU A 9 -4.16 1.09 -0.27
N LEU A 10 -5.19 1.87 0.07
CA LEU A 10 -6.27 1.38 0.89
C LEU A 10 -7.07 0.27 0.18
N TYR A 11 -7.24 0.38 -1.13
CA TYR A 11 -7.88 -0.67 -1.94
C TYR A 11 -7.06 -1.96 -1.94
N ASP A 12 -5.73 -1.89 -1.98
CA ASP A 12 -4.89 -3.09 -1.88
C ASP A 12 -5.12 -3.86 -0.58
N PHE A 13 -5.33 -3.15 0.54
CA PHE A 13 -5.59 -3.77 1.84
C PHE A 13 -7.06 -4.17 2.07
N TYR A 14 -8.01 -3.39 1.54
CA TYR A 14 -9.42 -3.47 1.94
C TYR A 14 -10.39 -3.63 0.77
N GLY A 15 -9.94 -3.62 -0.47
CA GLY A 15 -10.73 -3.83 -1.68
C GLY A 15 -11.66 -5.05 -1.58
N PRO A 16 -11.17 -6.22 -1.12
CA PRO A 16 -12.00 -7.41 -0.91
C PRO A 16 -13.18 -7.24 0.06
N LEU A 17 -13.17 -6.22 0.92
CA LEU A 17 -14.26 -5.91 1.87
C LEU A 17 -15.36 -5.02 1.27
N LEU A 18 -15.09 -4.40 0.11
CA LEU A 18 -16.10 -3.64 -0.63
C LEU A 18 -17.13 -4.59 -1.26
N THR A 19 -18.29 -4.05 -1.63
CA THR A 19 -19.25 -4.82 -2.44
C THR A 19 -18.71 -5.03 -3.85
N ALA A 20 -19.13 -6.10 -4.54
CA ALA A 20 -18.70 -6.39 -5.91
C ALA A 20 -18.90 -5.21 -6.88
N ARG A 21 -19.98 -4.44 -6.71
CA ARG A 21 -20.24 -3.24 -7.52
C ARG A 21 -19.26 -2.11 -7.24
N GLN A 22 -18.86 -1.93 -5.99
CA GLN A 22 -17.86 -0.92 -5.61
C GLN A 22 -16.48 -1.32 -6.12
N GLN A 23 -16.08 -2.58 -5.94
CA GLN A 23 -14.81 -3.13 -6.47
C GLN A 23 -14.71 -2.87 -7.97
N ARG A 24 -15.72 -3.32 -8.74
CA ARG A 24 -15.69 -3.16 -10.19
C ARG A 24 -15.55 -1.71 -10.64
N PHE A 25 -16.23 -0.77 -9.97
CA PHE A 25 -16.15 0.64 -10.33
C PHE A 25 -14.81 1.25 -9.96
N VAL A 26 -14.23 0.85 -8.82
CA VAL A 26 -12.89 1.26 -8.40
C VAL A 26 -11.84 0.71 -9.38
N GLU A 27 -11.85 -0.57 -9.73
CA GLU A 27 -10.95 -1.19 -10.70
C GLU A 27 -11.00 -0.47 -12.06
N LEU A 28 -12.21 -0.26 -12.60
CA LEU A 28 -12.38 0.43 -13.88
C LEU A 28 -11.79 1.84 -13.87
N TYR A 29 -11.94 2.57 -12.76
CA TYR A 29 -11.49 3.96 -12.66
C TYR A 29 -10.00 4.09 -12.32
N PHE A 30 -9.48 3.24 -11.42
CA PHE A 30 -8.12 3.34 -10.90
C PHE A 30 -7.11 2.48 -11.66
N ASP A 31 -7.50 1.29 -12.13
CA ASP A 31 -6.60 0.32 -12.78
C ASP A 31 -6.73 0.34 -14.30
N GLU A 32 -7.96 0.48 -14.82
CA GLU A 32 -8.23 0.51 -16.26
C GLU A 32 -8.29 1.96 -16.83
N ASP A 33 -8.14 2.98 -15.98
CA ASP A 33 -8.17 4.41 -16.33
C ASP A 33 -9.43 4.88 -17.10
N LEU A 34 -10.56 4.18 -16.98
CA LEU A 34 -11.83 4.62 -17.57
C LEU A 34 -12.32 5.90 -16.89
N SER A 35 -12.84 6.81 -17.71
CA SER A 35 -13.56 7.98 -17.22
C SER A 35 -14.92 7.60 -16.63
N LEU A 36 -15.45 8.47 -15.75
CA LEU A 36 -16.80 8.31 -15.20
C LEU A 36 -17.89 8.19 -16.28
N GLY A 37 -17.65 8.75 -17.48
CA GLY A 37 -18.58 8.67 -18.60
C GLY A 37 -18.56 7.29 -19.29
N GLU A 38 -17.37 6.71 -19.45
CA GLU A 38 -17.20 5.36 -20.01
C GLU A 38 -17.82 4.31 -19.09
N ILE A 39 -17.55 4.40 -17.78
CA ILE A 39 -18.17 3.51 -16.78
C ILE A 39 -19.70 3.72 -16.76
N ALA A 40 -20.17 4.96 -16.87
CA ALA A 40 -21.60 5.23 -16.90
C ALA A 40 -22.29 4.60 -18.12
N ALA A 41 -21.65 4.64 -19.29
CA ALA A 41 -22.14 4.04 -20.51
C ALA A 41 -22.14 2.50 -20.44
N GLU A 42 -21.08 1.88 -19.94
CA GLU A 42 -20.96 0.42 -19.82
C GLU A 42 -22.03 -0.19 -18.89
N PHE A 43 -22.36 0.52 -17.81
CA PHE A 43 -23.31 0.04 -16.79
C PHE A 43 -24.72 0.64 -16.94
N GLU A 44 -24.99 1.39 -18.00
CA GLU A 44 -26.27 2.08 -18.26
C GLU A 44 -26.77 2.91 -17.06
N VAL A 45 -25.85 3.63 -16.42
CA VAL A 45 -26.12 4.48 -15.24
C VAL A 45 -25.77 5.94 -15.52
N SER A 46 -26.15 6.85 -14.63
CA SER A 46 -25.71 8.24 -14.75
C SER A 46 -24.25 8.40 -14.31
N ARG A 47 -23.55 9.38 -14.90
CA ARG A 47 -22.21 9.79 -14.45
C ARG A 47 -22.18 10.14 -12.95
N GLN A 48 -23.28 10.71 -12.43
CA GLN A 48 -23.44 11.00 -11.02
C GLN A 48 -23.49 9.73 -10.16
N ALA A 49 -24.18 8.69 -10.63
CA ALA A 49 -24.24 7.42 -9.92
C ALA A 49 -22.86 6.75 -9.81
N VAL A 50 -22.04 6.82 -10.86
CA VAL A 50 -20.64 6.34 -10.83
C VAL A 50 -19.82 7.13 -9.81
N HIS A 51 -19.87 8.46 -9.87
CA HIS A 51 -19.18 9.32 -8.91
C HIS A 51 -19.57 9.02 -7.45
N ASP A 52 -20.87 8.85 -7.18
CA ASP A 52 -21.35 8.57 -5.84
C ASP A 52 -20.91 7.18 -5.33
N ILE A 53 -20.83 6.18 -6.22
CA ILE A 53 -20.31 4.86 -5.87
C ILE A 53 -18.82 4.94 -5.54
N LEU A 54 -18.01 5.62 -6.35
CA LEU A 54 -16.58 5.80 -6.08
C LEU A 54 -16.35 6.51 -4.74
N ARG A 55 -17.05 7.62 -4.51
CA ARG A 55 -16.95 8.38 -3.26
C ARG A 55 -17.36 7.56 -2.04
N ARG A 56 -18.41 6.73 -2.14
CA ARG A 56 -18.80 5.82 -1.05
C ARG A 56 -17.77 4.71 -0.83
N SER A 57 -17.10 4.27 -1.89
CA SER A 57 -16.04 3.25 -1.80
C SER A 57 -14.82 3.83 -1.07
N GLU A 58 -14.37 5.03 -1.45
CA GLU A 58 -13.32 5.78 -0.75
C GLU A 58 -13.65 5.95 0.74
N ALA A 59 -14.87 6.39 1.06
CA ALA A 59 -15.30 6.55 2.44
C ALA A 59 -15.32 5.22 3.22
N ALA A 60 -15.72 4.11 2.59
CA ALA A 60 -15.71 2.80 3.21
C ALA A 60 -14.27 2.33 3.51
N LEU A 61 -13.35 2.51 2.56
CA LEU A 61 -11.93 2.19 2.72
C LEU A 61 -11.30 2.95 3.89
N GLU A 62 -11.58 4.25 4.03
CA GLU A 62 -11.11 5.05 5.17
C GLU A 62 -11.72 4.59 6.51
N VAL A 63 -12.99 4.17 6.51
CA VAL A 63 -13.61 3.59 7.71
C VAL A 63 -12.97 2.27 8.10
N PHE A 64 -12.56 1.44 7.12
CA PHE A 64 -11.81 0.23 7.40
C PHE A 64 -10.43 0.52 7.98
N GLU A 65 -9.69 1.48 7.41
CA GLU A 65 -8.40 1.92 7.96
C GLU A 65 -8.54 2.48 9.37
N ALA A 66 -9.55 3.30 9.64
CA ALA A 66 -9.78 3.85 10.98
C ALA A 66 -10.03 2.75 12.04
N LYS A 67 -10.55 1.59 11.63
CA LYS A 67 -10.83 0.45 12.52
C LYS A 67 -9.69 -0.56 12.60
N LEU A 68 -8.98 -0.78 11.50
CA LEU A 68 -8.04 -1.88 11.34
C LEU A 68 -6.58 -1.40 11.28
N GLY A 69 -6.33 -0.19 10.80
CA GLY A 69 -5.02 0.47 10.80
C GLY A 69 -3.93 -0.29 10.05
N LEU A 70 -4.27 -1.03 8.99
CA LEU A 70 -3.32 -1.91 8.31
C LEU A 70 -2.34 -1.10 7.47
N LEU A 71 -2.83 -0.07 6.78
CA LEU A 71 -1.96 0.78 5.97
C LEU A 71 -0.98 1.56 6.86
N GLU A 72 -1.47 2.16 7.94
CA GLU A 72 -0.62 2.88 8.89
C GLU A 72 0.41 1.96 9.53
N ARG A 73 0.00 0.75 9.94
CA ARG A 73 0.91 -0.25 10.49
C ARG A 73 1.99 -0.65 9.48
N TYR A 74 1.60 -0.97 8.25
CA TYR A 74 2.53 -1.32 7.17
C TYR A 74 3.52 -0.18 6.91
N GLN A 75 3.06 1.07 6.86
CA GLN A 75 3.94 2.23 6.69
C GLN A 75 4.93 2.43 7.85
N ARG A 76 4.51 2.18 9.09
CA ARG A 76 5.41 2.21 10.25
C ARG A 76 6.46 1.11 10.18
N GLU A 77 6.03 -0.11 9.89
CA GLU A 77 6.94 -1.26 9.75
C GLU A 77 7.96 -1.02 8.63
N ARG A 78 7.51 -0.55 7.47
CA ARG A 78 8.38 -0.18 6.34
C ARG A 78 9.41 0.89 6.70
N LYS A 79 9.02 1.95 7.43
CA LYS A 79 9.97 2.97 7.90
C LYS A 79 11.03 2.41 8.84
N THR A 80 10.62 1.53 9.76
CA THR A 80 11.56 0.83 10.65
C THR A 80 12.53 -0.03 9.84
N TRP A 81 12.04 -0.73 8.83
CA TRP A 81 12.86 -1.54 7.92
C TRP A 81 13.86 -0.70 7.13
N GLU A 82 13.43 0.39 6.53
CA GLU A 82 14.30 1.32 5.79
C GLU A 82 15.39 1.88 6.71
N ARG A 83 15.03 2.24 7.95
CA ARG A 83 15.99 2.69 8.95
C ARG A 83 17.00 1.61 9.33
N LEU A 84 16.56 0.36 9.48
CA LEU A 84 17.45 -0.75 9.81
C LEU A 84 18.46 -1.01 8.68
N ARG A 85 18.00 -0.99 7.42
CA ARG A 85 18.88 -1.11 6.24
C ARG A 85 19.92 0.01 6.21
N GLU A 86 19.52 1.25 6.50
CA GLU A 86 20.45 2.39 6.59
C GLU A 86 21.52 2.19 7.67
N LEU A 87 21.13 1.72 8.85
CA LEU A 87 22.07 1.46 9.95
C LEU A 87 23.06 0.35 9.60
N VAL A 88 22.58 -0.74 8.99
CA VAL A 88 23.45 -1.84 8.52
C VAL A 88 24.44 -1.34 7.48
N ALA A 89 23.99 -0.59 6.47
CA ALA A 89 24.88 -0.03 5.44
C ALA A 89 25.95 0.89 6.04
N ARG A 90 25.60 1.69 7.06
CA ARG A 90 26.56 2.53 7.78
C ARG A 90 27.59 1.71 8.56
N LEU A 91 27.17 0.59 9.17
CA LEU A 91 28.08 -0.31 9.87
C LEU A 91 29.04 -0.99 8.88
N GLN A 92 28.54 -1.47 7.74
CA GLN A 92 29.38 -2.07 6.68
C GLN A 92 30.43 -1.09 6.13
N ALA A 93 30.12 0.20 6.06
CA ALA A 93 31.05 1.25 5.63
C ALA A 93 32.04 1.70 6.72
N SER A 94 31.88 1.23 7.97
CA SER A 94 32.74 1.60 9.09
C SER A 94 34.00 0.74 9.15
N ALA A 95 35.07 1.28 9.75
CA ALA A 95 36.30 0.53 10.00
C ALA A 95 36.07 -0.43 11.17
N LEU A 96 35.62 -1.65 10.85
CA LEU A 96 35.32 -2.72 11.80
C LEU A 96 36.42 -3.79 11.82
N GLU A 97 36.58 -4.47 12.95
CA GLU A 97 37.39 -5.68 13.06
C GLU A 97 36.77 -6.83 12.26
N GLU A 98 37.57 -7.85 11.92
CA GLU A 98 37.11 -9.00 11.12
C GLU A 98 35.97 -9.79 11.79
N SER A 99 36.00 -9.86 13.13
CA SER A 99 34.93 -10.46 13.95
C SER A 99 33.62 -9.67 13.86
N GLU A 100 33.70 -8.35 13.89
CA GLU A 100 32.56 -7.43 13.81
C GLU A 100 31.95 -7.41 12.41
N LYS A 101 32.80 -7.45 11.36
CA LYS A 101 32.33 -7.54 9.96
C LYS A 101 31.45 -8.75 9.73
N LYS A 102 31.87 -9.92 10.24
CA LYS A 102 31.08 -11.17 10.13
C LYS A 102 29.71 -11.03 10.79
N LEU A 103 29.64 -10.42 11.97
CA LEU A 103 28.37 -10.15 12.65
C LEU A 103 27.48 -9.20 11.85
N VAL A 104 28.05 -8.14 11.28
CA VAL A 104 27.30 -7.17 10.45
C VAL A 104 26.78 -7.82 9.17
N GLU A 105 27.54 -8.72 8.55
CA GLU A 105 27.12 -9.47 7.35
C GLU A 105 25.98 -10.47 7.66
N GLU A 106 26.04 -11.12 8.83
CA GLU A 106 24.94 -11.96 9.31
C GLU A 106 23.67 -11.14 9.57
N ILE A 107 23.79 -9.98 10.25
CA ILE A 107 22.68 -9.05 10.46
C ILE A 107 22.12 -8.56 9.12
N ALA A 108 22.97 -8.21 8.15
CA ALA A 108 22.53 -7.78 6.83
C ALA A 108 21.69 -8.85 6.13
N THR A 109 22.15 -10.11 6.19
CA THR A 109 21.44 -11.25 5.60
C THR A 109 20.07 -11.46 6.26
N LEU A 110 19.98 -11.34 7.59
CA LEU A 110 18.71 -11.42 8.31
C LEU A 110 17.76 -10.27 7.97
N VAL A 111 18.29 -9.05 7.81
CA VAL A 111 17.48 -7.87 7.43
C VAL A 111 16.95 -8.01 6.00
N GLU A 112 17.73 -8.59 5.09
CA GLU A 112 17.29 -8.88 3.73
C GLU A 112 16.26 -10.00 3.65
N SER A 113 16.41 -11.07 4.45
CA SER A 113 15.45 -12.19 4.44
C SER A 113 14.09 -11.77 4.99
N MET A 114 14.05 -11.00 6.09
CA MET A 114 12.81 -10.49 6.67
C MET A 114 12.12 -9.47 5.75
N GLY A 115 12.89 -8.74 4.92
CA GLY A 115 12.34 -7.80 3.95
C GLY A 115 11.59 -8.47 2.78
N ARG A 116 11.86 -9.74 2.46
CA ARG A 116 11.22 -10.46 1.34
C ARG A 116 9.87 -11.07 1.69
N GLU A 117 9.50 -11.15 2.98
CA GLU A 117 8.20 -11.69 3.41
C GLU A 117 7.09 -10.63 3.47
N VAL A 118 7.45 -9.34 3.29
CA VAL A 118 6.55 -8.19 3.49
C VAL A 118 6.12 -7.53 2.16
N ASP A 119 6.80 -7.86 1.05
CA ASP A 119 6.49 -7.42 -0.33
C ASP A 119 5.79 -8.56 -1.11
#